data_AF-A0A660YY13-F1
#
_entry.id   AF-A0A660YY13-F1
#
_cell.length_a   1.000
_cell.length_b   1.000
_cell.length_c   1.000
_cell.angle_alpha   90.00
_cell.angle_beta   90.00
_cell.angle_gamma   90.00
#
_symmetry.space_group_name_H-M   'P 1'
#
loop_
_entity.id
_entity.type
_entity.pdbx_description
1 polymer ?
#
loop_
_entity_poly.entity_id
_entity_poly.type
_entity_poly.pdbx_seq_one_letter_code
_entity_poly.pdbx_strand_id
1 'polypeptide(L)'
;MIPLYSTSQIRKIDEYAITKLGIPGIVLMENASREIFEIASWKITQLNSNKIGFVCGRGNNGGDGFAAARHFANEGYKVNVVYTGSEKEMTGDCKTNFSILKKIKN
;
A
#
# COMPACT_ATOMS: atom_id res chain seq x y z
N MET A 1 19.03 13.99 14.46
CA MET A 1 19.00 12.59 13.98
C MET A 1 17.56 12.13 14.01
N ILE A 2 17.07 11.46 12.96
CA ILE A 2 15.74 10.85 12.98
C ILE A 2 15.83 9.53 13.76
N PRO A 3 15.01 9.31 14.81
CA PRO A 3 15.05 8.07 15.60
C PRO A 3 14.59 6.85 14.78
N LEU A 4 15.22 5.70 15.03
CA LEU A 4 14.78 4.41 14.49
C LEU A 4 13.84 3.73 15.49
N TYR A 5 12.65 3.36 15.03
CA TYR A 5 11.63 2.73 15.86
C TYR A 5 11.57 1.22 15.63
N SER A 6 11.31 0.48 16.70
CA SER A 6 10.98 -0.94 16.61
C SER A 6 9.58 -1.13 16.01
N THR A 7 9.29 -2.35 15.54
CA THR A 7 7.97 -2.72 15.04
C THR A 7 6.87 -2.53 16.09
N SER A 8 7.16 -2.76 17.37
CA SER A 8 6.20 -2.55 18.46
C SER A 8 5.96 -1.07 18.74
N GLN A 9 6.97 -0.22 18.58
CA GLN A 9 6.82 1.23 18.70
C GLN A 9 6.00 1.81 17.56
N ILE A 10 6.27 1.40 16.31
CA ILE A 10 5.47 1.84 15.14
C ILE A 10 4.00 1.44 15.32
N ARG A 11 3.72 0.20 15.72
CA ARG A 11 2.33 -0.24 15.98
C ARG A 11 1.61 0.60 17.03
N LYS A 12 2.30 1.00 18.10
CA LYS A 12 1.72 1.87 19.13
C LYS A 12 1.45 3.29 18.61
N ILE A 13 2.29 3.79 17.71
CA ILE A 13 2.08 5.09 17.06
C ILE A 13 0.85 5.02 16.16
N ASP A 14 0.72 3.98 15.33
CA ASP A 14 -0.45 3.76 14.48
C ASP A 14 -1.73 3.63 15.32
N GLU A 15 -1.68 2.84 16.41
CA GLU A 15 -2.80 2.68 17.34
C GLU A 15 -3.20 4.01 17.99
N TYR A 16 -2.23 4.84 18.39
CA TYR A 16 -2.51 6.17 18.93
C TYR A 16 -3.19 7.07 17.87
N ALA A 17 -2.68 7.09 16.64
CA ALA A 17 -3.29 7.85 15.55
C ALA A 17 -4.74 7.42 15.29
N ILE A 18 -5.02 6.12 15.31
CA ILE A 18 -6.35 5.57 15.07
C ILE A 18 -7.29 5.85 16.24
N THR A 19 -6.87 5.53 17.46
CA THR A 19 -7.77 5.49 18.63
C THR A 19 -7.88 6.82 19.36
N LYS A 20 -6.83 7.65 19.34
CA LYS A 20 -6.78 8.93 20.07
C LYS A 20 -6.96 10.13 19.15
N LEU A 21 -6.37 10.10 17.96
CA LEU A 21 -6.51 11.18 16.99
C LEU A 21 -7.69 10.95 16.02
N GLY A 22 -8.25 9.75 15.98
CA GLY A 22 -9.41 9.42 15.14
C GLY A 22 -9.07 9.27 13.64
N ILE A 23 -7.79 9.08 13.29
CA ILE A 23 -7.37 8.93 11.90
C ILE A 23 -7.62 7.47 11.47
N PRO A 24 -8.51 7.18 10.50
CA PRO A 24 -8.79 5.81 10.12
C PRO A 24 -7.54 5.07 9.59
N GLY A 25 -7.41 3.78 9.90
CA GLY A 25 -6.27 2.96 9.44
C GLY A 25 -6.07 3.00 7.93
N ILE A 26 -7.18 2.97 7.17
CA ILE A 26 -7.14 3.08 5.70
C ILE A 26 -6.55 4.41 5.20
N VAL A 27 -6.69 5.50 5.96
CA VAL A 27 -6.08 6.80 5.62
C VAL A 27 -4.58 6.77 5.87
N LEU A 28 -4.14 6.13 6.96
CA LEU A 28 -2.70 5.92 7.22
C LEU A 28 -2.06 5.08 6.11
N MET A 29 -2.74 4.00 5.71
CA MET A 29 -2.35 3.14 4.59
C MET A 29 -2.28 3.91 3.27
N GLU A 30 -3.29 4.74 2.96
CA GLU A 30 -3.28 5.58 1.75
C GLU A 30 -2.07 6.52 1.70
N ASN A 31 -1.72 7.14 2.84
CA ASN A 31 -0.57 8.02 2.92
C ASN A 31 0.75 7.26 2.65
N ALA A 32 0.93 6.07 3.22
CA ALA A 32 2.09 5.23 2.95
C ALA A 32 2.18 4.83 1.47
N SER A 33 1.05 4.42 0.89
CA SER A 33 0.95 4.02 -0.51
C SER A 33 1.21 5.15 -1.49
N ARG A 34 0.73 6.36 -1.19
CA ARG A 34 1.01 7.56 -1.98
C ARG A 34 2.51 7.85 -2.02
N GLU A 35 3.19 7.76 -0.89
CA GLU A 35 4.65 7.98 -0.84
C GLU A 35 5.44 6.91 -1.61
N ILE A 36 5.00 5.64 -1.54
CA ILE A 36 5.56 4.57 -2.38
C ILE A 36 5.42 4.94 -3.86
N PHE A 37 4.24 5.41 -4.28
CA PHE A 37 4.00 5.83 -5.65
C PHE A 37 4.91 7.00 -6.06
N GLU A 38 4.99 8.07 -5.27
CA GLU A 38 5.81 9.25 -5.58
C GLU A 38 7.28 8.87 -5.77
N ILE A 39 7.85 8.09 -4.85
CA ILE A 39 9.28 7.70 -4.91
C ILE A 39 9.53 6.71 -6.05
N ALA A 40 8.69 5.69 -6.21
CA ALA A 40 8.95 4.63 -7.18
C ALA A 40 8.61 5.05 -8.62
N SER A 41 7.59 5.87 -8.84
CA SER A 41 7.24 6.40 -10.17
C SER A 41 8.39 7.23 -10.74
N TRP A 42 9.00 8.10 -9.93
CA TRP A 42 10.17 8.86 -10.31
C TRP A 42 11.30 7.94 -10.80
N LYS A 43 11.63 6.88 -10.03
CA LYS A 43 12.67 5.91 -10.41
C LYS A 43 12.34 5.14 -11.69
N ILE A 44 11.10 4.72 -11.87
CA ILE A 44 10.67 3.97 -13.05
C ILE A 44 10.77 4.82 -14.31
N THR A 45 10.39 6.11 -14.22
CA THR A 45 10.51 7.06 -15.33
C THR A 45 11.97 7.24 -15.76
N GLN A 46 12.92 7.28 -14.83
CA GLN A 46 14.36 7.32 -15.15
C GLN A 46 14.84 6.07 -15.93
N LEU A 47 14.12 4.95 -15.83
CA LEU A 47 14.42 3.70 -16.53
C LEU A 47 13.71 3.58 -17.89
N ASN A 48 13.01 4.63 -18.35
CA ASN A 48 12.18 4.61 -19.56
C ASN A 48 11.20 3.41 -19.61
N SER A 49 10.69 3.01 -18.45
CA SER A 49 9.73 1.92 -18.31
C SER A 49 8.38 2.46 -17.86
N ASN A 50 7.30 1.72 -18.15
CA ASN A 50 5.98 1.94 -17.57
C ASN A 50 5.42 0.69 -16.89
N LYS A 51 6.27 -0.31 -16.63
CA LYS A 51 5.89 -1.58 -16.01
C LYS A 51 6.34 -1.61 -14.56
N ILE A 52 5.46 -2.06 -13.67
CA ILE A 52 5.78 -2.25 -12.25
C ILE A 52 5.14 -3.55 -11.74
N GLY A 53 5.91 -4.28 -10.94
CA GLY A 53 5.47 -5.48 -10.24
C GLY A 53 5.32 -5.23 -8.75
N PHE A 54 4.22 -5.70 -8.16
CA PHE A 54 3.99 -5.74 -6.73
C PHE A 54 3.91 -7.18 -6.25
N VAL A 55 4.56 -7.49 -5.13
CA VAL A 55 4.41 -8.77 -4.42
C VAL A 55 3.80 -8.47 -3.07
N CYS A 56 2.55 -8.84 -2.89
CA CYS A 56 1.75 -8.47 -1.72
C CYS A 56 1.43 -9.70 -0.87
N GLY A 57 1.58 -9.55 0.45
CA GLY A 57 1.09 -10.51 1.44
C GLY A 57 -0.34 -10.19 1.91
N ARG A 58 -0.82 -10.89 2.93
CA ARG A 58 -2.18 -10.73 3.49
C ARG A 58 -2.35 -9.60 4.52
N GLY A 59 -1.26 -9.05 5.05
CA GLY A 59 -1.27 -8.06 6.14
C GLY A 59 -1.24 -6.60 5.67
N ASN A 60 -0.96 -5.68 6.60
CA ASN A 60 -0.93 -4.23 6.35
C ASN A 60 -0.02 -3.85 5.18
N ASN A 61 1.22 -4.36 5.15
CA ASN A 61 2.13 -4.11 4.04
C ASN A 61 1.58 -4.60 2.68
N GLY A 62 0.75 -5.64 2.68
CA GLY A 62 0.04 -6.07 1.48
C GLY A 62 -0.99 -5.05 1.04
N GLY A 63 -1.75 -4.50 2.00
CA GLY A 63 -2.67 -3.38 1.80
C GLY A 63 -1.98 -2.15 1.23
N ASP A 64 -0.82 -1.76 1.78
CA ASP A 64 -0.02 -0.64 1.27
C ASP A 64 0.37 -0.90 -0.20
N GLY A 65 0.78 -2.13 -0.51
CA GLY A 65 1.11 -2.54 -1.88
C GLY A 65 -0.08 -2.52 -2.84
N PHE A 66 -1.27 -2.95 -2.40
CA PHE A 66 -2.49 -2.89 -3.22
C PHE A 66 -2.94 -1.44 -3.48
N ALA A 67 -2.87 -0.57 -2.48
CA ALA A 67 -3.17 0.85 -2.66
C ALA A 67 -2.12 1.55 -3.55
N ALA A 68 -0.83 1.26 -3.36
CA ALA A 68 0.22 1.79 -4.24
C ALA A 68 0.01 1.32 -5.68
N ALA A 69 -0.28 0.03 -5.89
CA ALA A 69 -0.60 -0.53 -7.19
C ALA A 69 -1.80 0.17 -7.86
N ARG A 70 -2.79 0.62 -7.08
CA ARG A 70 -3.90 1.43 -7.58
C ARG A 70 -3.44 2.79 -8.07
N HIS A 71 -2.57 3.49 -7.34
CA HIS A 71 -2.02 4.78 -7.80
C HIS A 71 -1.28 4.62 -9.14
N PHE A 72 -0.43 3.60 -9.26
CA PHE A 72 0.24 3.31 -10.54
C PHE A 72 -0.75 3.00 -11.67
N ALA A 73 -1.79 2.22 -11.40
CA ALA A 73 -2.80 1.89 -12.41
C ALA A 73 -3.56 3.14 -12.87
N ASN A 74 -3.93 4.03 -11.94
CA ASN A 74 -4.63 5.29 -12.25
C ASN A 74 -3.77 6.22 -13.12
N GLU A 75 -2.45 6.17 -12.98
CA GLU A 75 -1.48 6.96 -13.75
C GLU A 75 -1.03 6.25 -15.06
N GLY A 76 -1.72 5.19 -15.47
CA GLY A 76 -1.51 4.52 -16.75
C GLY A 76 -0.33 3.55 -16.81
N TYR A 77 0.26 3.18 -15.67
CA TYR A 77 1.31 2.16 -15.63
C TYR A 77 0.74 0.75 -15.88
N LYS A 78 1.56 -0.11 -16.48
CA LYS A 78 1.30 -1.55 -16.63
C LYS A 78 1.65 -2.27 -15.32
N VAL A 79 0.64 -2.41 -14.46
CA VAL A 79 0.78 -2.95 -13.11
C VAL A 79 0.51 -4.46 -13.09
N ASN A 80 1.47 -5.24 -12.62
CA ASN A 80 1.30 -6.66 -12.28
C ASN A 80 1.36 -6.85 -10.77
N VAL A 81 0.44 -7.64 -10.20
CA VAL A 81 0.38 -7.88 -8.75
C VAL A 81 0.36 -9.38 -8.53
N VAL A 82 1.31 -9.87 -7.76
CA VAL A 82 1.35 -11.24 -7.25
C VAL A 82 0.92 -11.20 -5.80
N TYR A 83 -0.18 -11.87 -5.48
CA TYR A 83 -0.62 -12.08 -4.12
C TYR A 83 -0.23 -13.47 -3.64
N THR A 84 0.41 -13.56 -2.47
CA THR A 84 1.01 -14.82 -1.96
C THR A 84 0.15 -15.57 -0.94
N GLY A 85 -1.09 -15.13 -0.70
CA GLY A 85 -2.01 -15.75 0.28
C GLY A 85 -3.38 -16.12 -0.31
N SER A 86 -4.35 -16.40 0.57
CA SER A 86 -5.76 -16.61 0.20
C SER A 86 -6.59 -15.36 0.45
N GLU A 87 -7.55 -15.04 -0.43
CA GLU A 87 -8.44 -13.86 -0.24
C GLU A 87 -9.24 -13.94 1.07
N LYS A 88 -9.50 -15.16 1.56
CA LYS A 88 -10.22 -15.40 2.83
C LYS A 88 -9.43 -14.93 4.06
N GLU A 89 -8.11 -14.82 3.93
CA GLU A 89 -7.21 -14.43 5.02
C GLU A 89 -7.01 -12.91 5.11
N MET A 90 -7.51 -12.17 4.12
CA MET A 90 -7.46 -10.72 4.12
C MET A 90 -8.52 -10.14 5.06
N THR A 91 -8.13 -9.16 5.85
CA THR A 91 -9.04 -8.43 6.74
C THR A 91 -8.80 -6.92 6.62
N GLY A 92 -9.78 -6.14 7.10
CA GLY A 92 -9.69 -4.68 7.22
C GLY A 92 -9.27 -3.96 5.94
N ASP A 93 -8.31 -3.06 6.09
CA ASP A 93 -7.87 -2.14 5.03
C ASP A 93 -7.17 -2.86 3.87
N CYS A 94 -6.46 -3.97 4.16
CA CYS A 94 -5.84 -4.81 3.13
C CYS A 94 -6.89 -5.37 2.16
N LYS A 95 -7.96 -5.96 2.69
CA LYS A 95 -9.07 -6.51 1.87
C LYS A 95 -9.77 -5.41 1.07
N THR A 96 -9.92 -4.22 1.66
CA THR A 96 -10.53 -3.07 1.00
C THR A 96 -9.73 -2.66 -0.22
N ASN A 97 -8.43 -2.40 -0.08
CA ASN A 97 -7.58 -2.00 -1.20
C ASN A 97 -7.43 -3.08 -2.27
N PHE A 98 -7.34 -4.35 -1.87
CA PHE A 98 -7.35 -5.46 -2.82
C PHE A 98 -8.64 -5.49 -3.66
N SER A 99 -9.80 -5.30 -3.02
CA SER A 99 -11.10 -5.31 -3.70
C SER A 99 -11.26 -4.13 -4.66
N ILE A 100 -10.79 -2.94 -4.29
CA ILE A 100 -10.78 -1.76 -5.17
C ILE A 100 -9.88 -2.01 -6.37
N LEU A 101 -8.65 -2.48 -6.16
CA LEU A 101 -7.69 -2.73 -7.22
C LEU A 101 -8.21 -3.76 -8.24
N LYS A 102 -8.89 -4.82 -7.79
CA LYS A 102 -9.54 -5.80 -8.69
C LYS A 102 -10.60 -5.17 -9.59
N LYS A 103 -11.30 -4.11 -9.14
CA LYS A 103 -12.33 -3.43 -9.93
C LYS A 103 -11.77 -2.42 -10.93
N ILE A 104 -10.59 -1.87 -10.68
CA ILE A 104 -9.90 -0.92 -11.57
C ILE A 104 -9.26 -1.63 -12.77
N LYS A 105 -8.86 -2.90 -12.60
CA LYS A 105 -8.18 -3.69 -13.64
C LYS A 105 -9.13 -4.36 -14.66
N ASN A 106 -10.34 -3.84 -14.86
CA ASN A 106 -11.26 -4.31 -15.91
C ASN A 106 -11.23 -3.36 -17.11
#